data_AF-A0A2V7ZNV9-F1
#
_entry.id   AF-A0A2V7ZNV9-F1
#
_cell.length_a   1.000
_cell.length_b   1.000
_cell.length_c   1.000
_cell.angle_alpha   90.00
_cell.angle_beta   90.00
_cell.angle_gamma   90.00
#
_symmetry.space_group_name_H-M   'P 1'
#
loop_
_entity.id
_entity.type
_entity.pdbx_description
1 polymer ?
#
loop_
_entity_poly.entity_id
_entity_poly.type
_entity_poly.pdbx_seq_one_letter_code
_entity_poly.pdbx_strand_id
1 'polypeptide(L)' 'MGVRDRRARQKQLLRQQILDAARALLVREGYDSLSMRRVAERIDYSPTAIYLHFKDKQELV' A
#
# COMPACT_ATOMS: atom_id res chain seq x y z
N MET A 1 18.96 20.12 -2.97
CA MET A 1 17.93 19.06 -3.01
C MET A 1 18.08 18.20 -1.77
N GLY A 2 17.26 18.48 -0.76
CA GLY A 2 17.46 18.01 0.61
C GLY A 2 16.89 16.63 0.87
N VAL A 3 17.30 16.02 1.97
CA VAL A 3 16.81 14.71 2.47
C VAL A 3 15.27 14.61 2.51
N ARG A 4 14.58 15.76 2.63
CA ARG A 4 13.11 15.89 2.58
C ARG A 4 12.51 15.47 1.24
N ASP A 5 13.15 15.81 0.11
CA ASP A 5 12.68 15.44 -1.24
C ASP A 5 12.76 13.92 -1.45
N ARG A 6 13.79 13.27 -0.90
CA ARG A 6 13.95 11.82 -0.98
C ARG A 6 12.87 11.07 -0.21
N ARG A 7 12.58 11.51 1.03
CA ARG A 7 11.52 10.91 1.85
C ARG A 7 10.13 11.10 1.22
N ALA A 8 9.84 12.27 0.66
CA ALA A 8 8.57 12.52 -0.02
C ALA A 8 8.39 11.57 -1.22
N ARG A 9 9.43 11.44 -2.07
CA ARG A 9 9.40 10.49 -3.21
C ARG A 9 9.22 9.04 -2.77
N GLN A 10 9.94 8.59 -1.75
CA GLN A 10 9.77 7.24 -1.21
C GLN A 10 8.36 7.01 -0.66
N LYS A 11 7.80 8.00 0.03
CA LYS A 11 6.43 7.91 0.55
C LYS A 11 5.41 7.74 -0.59
N GLN A 12 5.61 8.46 -1.68
CA GLN A 12 4.73 8.43 -2.85
C GLN A 12 4.87 7.12 -3.63
N LEU A 13 6.11 6.62 -3.81
CA LEU A 13 6.38 5.32 -4.44
C LEU A 13 5.73 4.17 -3.66
N LEU A 14 5.90 4.15 -2.33
CA LEU A 14 5.27 3.13 -1.49
C LEU A 14 3.75 3.20 -1.56
N ARG A 15 3.17 4.41 -1.55
CA ARG A 15 1.72 4.59 -1.73
C ARG A 15 1.24 4.00 -3.06
N GLN A 16 1.98 4.21 -4.14
CA GLN A 16 1.67 3.65 -5.46
C GLN A 16 1.68 2.12 -5.44
N GLN A 17 2.75 1.52 -4.89
CA GLN A 17 2.89 0.06 -4.78
C GLN A 17 1.75 -0.59 -3.99
N ILE A 18 1.34 0.05 -2.89
CA ILE A 18 0.21 -0.41 -2.08
C ILE A 18 -1.09 -0.43 -2.91
N LEU A 19 -1.37 0.64 -3.66
CA LEU A 19 -2.57 0.73 -4.50
C LEU A 19 -2.55 -0.27 -5.65
N ASP A 20 -1.41 -0.46 -6.31
CA ASP A 20 -1.27 -1.46 -7.37
C ASP A 20 -1.49 -2.89 -6.85
N ALA A 21 -0.93 -3.21 -5.69
CA ALA A 21 -1.14 -4.50 -5.04
C ALA A 21 -2.59 -4.71 -4.59
N ALA A 22 -3.22 -3.67 -4.04
CA ALA A 22 -4.64 -3.71 -3.67
C ALA A 22 -5.54 -3.94 -4.89
N ARG A 23 -5.31 -3.20 -5.98
CA ARG A 23 -6.02 -3.36 -7.25
C ARG A 23 -5.84 -4.77 -7.82
N ALA A 24 -4.63 -5.32 -7.77
CA ALA A 24 -4.37 -6.68 -8.22
C ALA A 24 -5.14 -7.72 -7.38
N LEU A 25 -5.23 -7.54 -6.07
CA LEU A 25 -6.03 -8.41 -5.19
C LEU A 25 -7.53 -8.28 -5.46
N LEU A 26 -8.02 -7.05 -5.62
CA LEU A 26 -9.42 -6.78 -5.98
C LEU A 26 -9.83 -7.47 -7.28
N VAL A 27 -9.01 -7.37 -8.32
CA VAL A 27 -9.31 -7.96 -9.64
C VAL A 27 -9.24 -9.48 -9.60
N ARG A 28 -8.31 -10.07 -8.82
CA ARG A 28 -8.08 -11.52 -8.81
C ARG A 28 -8.94 -12.29 -7.82
N GLU A 29 -9.19 -11.70 -6.65
CA GLU A 29 -9.78 -12.38 -5.49
C GLU A 29 -11.01 -11.66 -4.91
N GLY A 30 -11.35 -10.47 -5.43
CA GLY A 30 -12.50 -9.68 -4.97
C GLY A 30 -12.23 -8.82 -3.73
N TYR A 31 -13.23 -8.04 -3.33
CA TYR A 31 -13.15 -7.07 -2.22
C TYR A 31 -13.01 -7.74 -0.85
N ASP A 32 -13.64 -8.90 -0.63
CA ASP A 32 -13.52 -9.64 0.64
C ASP A 32 -12.11 -10.11 0.94
N SER A 33 -11.38 -10.46 -0.12
CA SER A 33 -9.99 -10.92 -0.08
C SER A 33 -8.98 -9.79 0.16
N LEU A 34 -9.41 -8.53 0.00
CA LEU A 34 -8.56 -7.35 0.21
C LEU A 34 -8.36 -7.10 1.72
N SER A 35 -7.10 -7.14 2.15
CA SER A 35 -6.71 -6.80 3.52
C SER A 35 -5.35 -6.10 3.54
N MET A 36 -5.16 -5.24 4.55
CA MET A 36 -3.90 -4.53 4.76
C MET A 36 -2.71 -5.49 4.85
N ARG A 37 -2.88 -6.64 5.52
CA ARG A 37 -1.85 -7.69 5.62
C ARG A 37 -1.49 -8.28 4.27
N ARG A 38 -2.48 -8.71 3.48
CA ARG A 38 -2.23 -9.33 2.17
C ARG A 38 -1.58 -8.38 1.18
N VAL A 39 -1.98 -7.11 1.22
CA VAL A 39 -1.33 -6.07 0.41
C VAL A 39 0.14 -5.94 0.83
N ALA A 40 0.42 -5.90 2.13
CA ALA A 40 1.79 -5.82 2.66
C ALA A 40 2.64 -7.02 2.25
N GLU A 41 2.11 -8.24 2.41
CA GLU A 41 2.77 -9.48 1.99
C GLU A 41 3.06 -9.48 0.49
N ARG A 42 2.17 -8.92 -0.34
CA ARG A 42 2.34 -8.86 -1.79
C ARG A 42 3.44 -7.90 -2.26
N ILE A 43 3.73 -6.85 -1.49
CA ILE A 43 4.79 -5.88 -1.80
C ILE A 43 6.07 -6.08 -0.99
N ASP A 44 6.14 -7.13 -0.16
CA ASP A 44 7.24 -7.40 0.78
C ASP A 44 7.44 -6.28 1.82
N TYR A 45 6.34 -5.71 2.32
CA TYR A 45 6.35 -4.70 3.38
C TYR A 45 5.67 -5.21 4.66
N SER A 46 6.05 -4.60 5.79
CA SER A 46 5.33 -4.79 7.04
C SER A 46 3.95 -4.13 6.98
N PRO A 47 2.88 -4.77 7.52
CA PRO A 47 1.55 -4.16 7.59
C PRO A 47 1.55 -2.79 8.27
N THR A 48 2.40 -2.61 9.29
CA THR A 48 2.61 -1.34 10.00
C THR A 48 3.00 -0.21 9.04
N ALA A 49 3.80 -0.49 8.01
CA ALA A 49 4.18 0.50 7.01
C ALA A 49 2.99 0.96 6.18
N ILE A 50 2.03 0.07 5.90
CA ILE A 50 0.79 0.44 5.20
C ILE A 50 -0.09 1.32 6.09
N TYR A 51 -0.19 1.00 7.38
CA TYR A 51 -0.95 1.83 8.35
C TYR A 51 -0.41 3.26 8.50
N LEU A 52 0.87 3.51 8.19
CA LEU A 52 1.42 4.87 8.14
C LEU A 52 0.93 5.68 6.93
N HIS A 53 0.38 5.03 5.92
CA HIS A 53 -0.06 5.62 4.66
C HIS A 53 -1.57 5.61 4.45
N PHE A 54 -2.24 4.58 4.98
CA PHE A 54 -3.67 4.30 4.81
C PHE A 54 -4.24 3.88 6.15
N LYS A 55 -5.39 4.45 6.54
CA LYS A 55 -6.01 4.14 7.84
C LYS A 55 -6.66 2.76 7.86
N ASP A 56 -7.23 2.35 6.74
CA ASP A 56 -8.00 1.13 6.61
C ASP A 56 -8.06 0.65 5.16
N LYS A 57 -8.63 -0.55 4.94
CA LYS A 57 -8.71 -1.17 3.62
C LYS A 57 -9.65 -0.43 2.65
N GLN A 58 -10.55 0.42 3.14
CA GLN A 58 -11.47 1.18 2.28
C GLN A 58 -10.73 2.30 1.54
N GLU A 59 -9.64 2.83 2.10
CA GLU A 59 -8.79 3.80 1.40
C GLU A 59 -7.95 3.19 0.25
N LEU A 60 -8.00 1.87 0.08
CA LEU A 60 -7.28 1.14 -0.97
C LEU A 60 -8.12 0.91 -2.24
N VAL A 61 -9.40 1.30 -2.24
CA VAL A 61 -10.40 0.97 -3.28
C VAL A 61 -10.91 2.22 -3.95
#